data_AF-A0A920T517-F1
#
_entry.id   AF-A0A920T517-F1
#
_cell.length_a   1.000
_cell.length_b   1.000
_cell.length_c   1.000
_cell.angle_alpha   90.00
_cell.angle_beta   90.00
_cell.angle_gamma   90.00
#
_symmetry.space_group_name_H-M   'P 1'
#
loop_
_entity.id
_entity.type
_entity.pdbx_description
1 polymer ?
#
loop_
_entity_poly.entity_id
_entity_poly.type
_entity_poly.pdbx_seq_one_letter_code
_entity_poly.pdbx_strand_id
1 'polypeptide(L)'
;MFFFVGTGVNVREYLESHKELGDELYHKMFSIKRKLYPPTMMVTIFFMSMVIIDGAFFIGKVSEWWFHILYLLTIYYYFKATIVQHVSFKESTQIVF
;
A
#
# COMPACT_ATOMS: atom_id res chain seq x y z
N MET A 1 -5.51 1.77 -3.44
CA MET A 1 -5.09 0.37 -3.74
C MET A 1 -5.65 -0.13 -5.07
N PHE A 2 -6.97 -0.19 -5.27
CA PHE A 2 -7.59 -0.75 -6.48
C PHE A 2 -7.12 -0.14 -7.81
N PHE A 3 -6.93 1.18 -7.85
CA PHE A 3 -6.37 1.86 -9.02
C PHE A 3 -5.04 1.25 -9.47
N PHE A 4 -4.07 1.07 -8.56
CA PHE A 4 -2.74 0.55 -8.86
C PHE A 4 -2.73 -0.94 -9.27
N VAL A 5 -3.71 -1.70 -8.77
CA VAL A 5 -3.89 -3.09 -9.19
C VAL A 5 -4.45 -3.12 -10.62
N GLY A 6 -5.48 -2.32 -10.90
CA GLY A 6 -6.10 -2.23 -12.22
C GLY A 6 -5.16 -1.70 -13.31
N THR A 7 -4.44 -0.59 -13.05
CA THR A 7 -3.42 -0.09 -13.98
C THR A 7 -2.30 -1.11 -14.18
N GLY A 8 -1.95 -1.83 -13.12
CA GLY A 8 -0.99 -2.92 -13.10
C GLY A 8 -1.30 -4.03 -14.11
N VAL A 9 -2.57 -4.45 -14.19
CA VAL A 9 -3.04 -5.49 -15.11
C VAL A 9 -3.14 -4.93 -16.53
N ASN A 10 -3.73 -3.76 -16.69
CA ASN A 10 -3.94 -3.13 -18.00
C ASN A 10 -2.62 -2.88 -18.74
N VAL A 11 -1.61 -2.33 -18.07
CA VAL A 11 -0.28 -2.13 -18.67
C VAL A 11 0.38 -3.45 -19.07
N ARG A 12 0.16 -4.53 -18.30
CA ARG A 12 0.69 -5.84 -18.66
C ARG A 12 0.03 -6.37 -19.94
N GLU A 13 -1.30 -6.30 -20.00
CA GLU A 13 -2.09 -6.70 -21.19
C GLU A 13 -1.72 -5.85 -22.43
N TYR A 14 -1.44 -4.56 -22.23
CA TYR A 14 -0.98 -3.66 -23.29
C TYR A 14 0.40 -4.06 -23.84
N LEU A 15 1.37 -4.38 -22.98
CA LEU A 15 2.70 -4.83 -23.39
C LEU A 15 2.68 -6.25 -24.01
N GLU A 16 1.81 -7.13 -23.53
CA GLU A 16 1.61 -8.46 -24.12
C GLU A 16 1.08 -8.38 -25.56
N SER A 17 0.26 -7.37 -25.86
CA SER A 17 -0.28 -7.10 -27.21
C SER A 17 0.65 -6.29 -28.12
N HIS A 18 1.64 -5.58 -27.56
CA HIS A 18 2.57 -4.70 -28.28
C HIS A 18 4.02 -5.00 -27.89
N LYS A 19 4.51 -6.17 -28.31
CA LYS A 19 5.86 -6.68 -27.94
C LYS A 19 7.02 -5.80 -28.43
N GLU A 20 6.76 -4.92 -29.40
CA GLU A 20 7.70 -3.95 -29.93
C GLU A 20 8.02 -2.78 -28.97
N LEU A 21 7.17 -2.54 -27.95
CA LEU A 21 7.32 -1.42 -27.02
C LEU A 21 8.36 -1.64 -25.88
N GLY A 22 8.94 -2.83 -25.79
CA GLY A 22 9.96 -3.15 -24.79
C GLY A 22 9.48 -3.10 -23.33
N ASP A 23 10.40 -3.23 -22.37
CA ASP A 23 10.08 -3.43 -20.94
C ASP A 23 10.10 -2.14 -20.10
N GLU A 24 10.30 -0.97 -20.70
CA GLU A 24 10.47 0.28 -19.96
C GLU A 24 9.24 0.66 -19.12
N LEU A 25 8.05 0.52 -19.71
CA LEU A 25 6.76 0.78 -19.07
C LEU A 25 6.52 -0.19 -17.90
N TYR A 26 6.90 -1.46 -18.08
CA TYR A 26 6.85 -2.48 -17.03
C TYR A 26 7.76 -2.12 -15.86
N HIS A 27 9.00 -1.74 -16.12
CA HIS A 27 9.96 -1.35 -15.08
C HIS A 27 9.52 -0.10 -14.31
N LYS A 28 8.95 0.90 -14.99
CA LYS A 28 8.39 2.10 -14.34
C LYS A 28 7.25 1.74 -13.40
N MET A 29 6.28 0.93 -13.84
CA MET A 29 5.21 0.47 -12.95
C MET A 29 5.71 -0.39 -11.79
N PHE A 30 6.67 -1.28 -12.04
CA PHE A 30 7.26 -2.11 -11.00
C PHE A 30 7.93 -1.25 -9.90
N SER A 31 8.64 -0.19 -10.31
CA SER A 31 9.24 0.78 -9.38
C SER A 31 8.19 1.48 -8.52
N ILE A 32 7.07 1.90 -9.11
CA ILE A 32 5.95 2.51 -8.37
C ILE A 32 5.37 1.53 -7.35
N LYS A 33 5.11 0.28 -7.75
CA LYS A 33 4.63 -0.79 -6.85
C LYS A 33 5.59 -1.00 -5.67
N ARG A 34 6.90 -1.02 -5.92
CA ARG A 34 7.92 -1.21 -4.87
C ARG A 34 7.95 -0.06 -3.86
N LYS A 35 7.62 1.17 -4.26
CA LYS A 35 7.48 2.31 -3.33
C LYS A 35 6.16 2.24 -2.55
N LEU A 36 5.08 1.86 -3.23
CA LEU A 36 3.71 1.91 -2.70
C LEU A 36 3.39 0.83 -1.68
N TYR A 37 3.82 -0.42 -1.93
CA TYR A 37 3.40 -1.56 -1.13
C TYR A 37 3.99 -1.60 0.28
N PRO A 38 5.29 -1.35 0.52
CA PRO A 38 5.85 -1.41 1.88
C PRO A 38 5.10 -0.54 2.90
N PRO A 39 4.83 0.76 2.67
CA PRO A 39 4.09 1.57 3.65
C PRO A 39 2.63 1.12 3.79
N THR A 40 1.98 0.72 2.70
CA THR A 40 0.58 0.25 2.74
C THR A 40 0.46 -1.06 3.51
N MET A 41 1.37 -2.02 3.32
CA MET A 41 1.41 -3.27 4.07
C MET A 41 1.69 -3.05 5.56
N MET A 42 2.57 -2.10 5.90
CA MET A 42 2.84 -1.78 7.31
C MET A 42 1.58 -1.26 8.03
N VAL A 43 0.78 -0.41 7.38
CA VAL A 43 -0.51 0.04 7.92
C VAL A 43 -1.43 -1.16 8.17
N THR A 44 -1.53 -2.09 7.22
CA THR A 44 -2.33 -3.31 7.39
C THR A 44 -1.85 -4.14 8.57
N ILE A 45 -0.53 -4.34 8.71
CA ILE A 45 0.04 -5.11 9.83
C ILE A 45 -0.29 -4.43 11.16
N PHE A 46 -0.08 -3.12 11.29
CA PHE A 46 -0.40 -2.41 12.51
C PHE A 46 -1.88 -2.45 12.86
N PHE A 47 -2.75 -2.30 11.85
CA PHE A 47 -4.19 -2.43 12.03
C PHE A 47 -4.59 -3.84 12.48
N MET A 48 -4.06 -4.89 11.86
CA MET A 48 -4.32 -6.27 12.27
C MET A 48 -3.82 -6.55 13.69
N SER A 49 -2.61 -6.09 14.03
CA SER A 49 -2.07 -6.21 15.39
C SER A 49 -2.95 -5.49 16.42
N MET A 50 -3.47 -4.30 16.09
CA MET A 50 -4.38 -3.56 16.94
C MET A 50 -5.67 -4.36 17.21
N VAL A 51 -6.30 -4.90 16.17
CA VAL A 51 -7.52 -5.72 16.31
C VAL A 51 -7.28 -6.95 17.20
N ILE A 52 -6.14 -7.63 17.03
CA ILE A 52 -5.80 -8.80 17.86
C ILE A 52 -5.59 -8.40 19.33
N ILE A 53 -4.87 -7.31 19.58
CA ILE A 53 -4.59 -6.83 20.94
C ILE A 53 -5.85 -6.34 21.63
N ASP A 54 -6.74 -5.67 20.91
CA ASP A 54 -8.05 -5.26 21.42
C ASP A 54 -8.87 -6.50 21.85
N GLY A 55 -8.93 -7.53 20.99
CA GLY A 55 -9.55 -8.80 21.35
C GLY A 55 -8.93 -9.47 22.59
N ALA A 56 -7.61 -9.41 22.74
CA ALA A 56 -6.91 -9.94 23.91
C ALA A 56 -7.17 -9.12 25.19
N PHE A 57 -7.33 -7.80 25.07
CA PHE A 57 -7.74 -6.91 26.16
C PHE A 57 -9.16 -7.26 26.64
N PHE A 58 -10.12 -7.49 25.73
CA PHE A 58 -11.48 -7.93 26.09
C PHE A 58 -11.52 -9.23 26.91
N ILE A 59 -10.54 -10.13 26.71
CA ILE A 59 -10.40 -11.40 27.46
C ILE A 59 -9.62 -11.20 28.78
N GLY A 60 -9.22 -9.97 29.11
CA GLY A 60 -8.48 -9.61 30.33
C GLY A 60 -7.03 -10.08 30.33
N LYS A 61 -6.44 -10.35 29.15
CA LYS A 61 -5.09 -10.92 29.03
C LYS A 61 -4.00 -9.87 28.81
N VAL A 62 -4.36 -8.65 28.41
CA VAL A 62 -3.42 -7.58 28.03
C VAL A 62 -3.91 -6.24 28.61
N SER A 63 -2.98 -5.30 28.83
CA SER A 63 -3.29 -3.93 29.27
C SER A 63 -3.74 -3.03 28.11
N GLU A 64 -4.70 -2.15 28.38
CA GLU A 64 -5.25 -1.19 27.41
C GLU A 64 -4.19 -0.26 26.80
N TRP A 65 -3.10 0.02 27.52
CA TRP A 65 -2.03 0.90 27.05
C TRP A 65 -1.38 0.45 25.74
N TRP A 66 -1.32 -0.85 25.49
CA TRP A 66 -0.79 -1.40 24.24
C TRP A 66 -1.65 -1.01 23.03
N PHE A 67 -2.97 -0.91 23.22
CA PHE A 67 -3.88 -0.44 22.18
C PHE A 67 -3.59 1.01 21.82
N HIS A 68 -3.47 1.90 22.81
CA HIS A 68 -3.21 3.33 22.60
C HIS A 68 -1.89 3.60 21.86
N ILE A 69 -0.83 2.85 22.19
CA ILE A 69 0.47 2.95 21.50
C ILE A 69 0.32 2.52 20.02
N LEU A 70 -0.32 1.37 19.78
CA LEU A 70 -0.54 0.88 18.41
C LEU A 70 -1.46 1.77 17.60
N TYR A 71 -2.44 2.40 18.25
CA TYR A 71 -3.33 3.37 17.63
C TYR A 71 -2.56 4.58 17.08
N LEU A 72 -1.72 5.20 17.90
CA LEU A 72 -0.89 6.33 17.47
C LEU A 72 0.08 5.93 16.35
N LEU A 73 0.70 4.75 16.45
CA LEU A 73 1.58 4.22 15.40
C LEU A 73 0.81 3.98 14.09
N THR A 74 -0.38 3.42 14.15
CA THR A 74 -1.22 3.14 12.98
C THR A 74 -1.59 4.43 12.27
N ILE A 75 -2.00 5.47 13.02
CA ILE A 75 -2.30 6.79 12.46
C ILE A 75 -1.07 7.40 11.77
N TYR A 76 0.09 7.36 12.43
CA TYR A 76 1.32 7.87 11.85
C TYR A 76 1.65 7.18 10.51
N TYR A 77 1.58 5.85 10.47
CA TYR A 77 1.83 5.08 9.25
C TYR A 77 0.74 5.28 8.20
N TYR A 78 -0.51 5.50 8.60
CA TYR A 78 -1.62 5.80 7.70
C TYR A 78 -1.35 7.08 6.90
N PHE A 79 -1.00 8.18 7.57
CA PHE A 79 -0.64 9.42 6.88
C PHE A 79 0.54 9.23 5.93
N LYS A 80 1.59 8.53 6.38
CA LYS A 80 2.75 8.22 5.53
C LYS A 80 2.34 7.42 4.29
N ALA A 81 1.50 6.39 4.45
CA ALA A 81 1.01 5.60 3.33
C ALA A 81 0.14 6.41 2.37
N THR A 82 -0.74 7.28 2.87
CA THR A 82 -1.58 8.16 2.05
C THR A 82 -0.75 9.14 1.22
N ILE A 83 0.30 9.73 1.79
CA ILE A 83 1.22 10.62 1.05
C ILE A 83 1.92 9.86 -0.08
N VAL A 84 2.48 8.69 0.21
CA VAL A 84 3.14 7.85 -0.80
C VAL A 84 2.14 7.41 -1.87
N GLN A 85 0.93 7.02 -1.49
CA GLN A 85 -0.15 6.68 -2.42
C GLN A 85 -0.48 7.85 -3.36
N HIS A 86 -0.59 9.07 -2.83
CA HIS A 86 -0.88 10.24 -3.64
C HIS A 86 0.24 10.55 -4.65
N VAL A 87 1.50 10.50 -4.21
CA VAL A 87 2.66 10.69 -5.09
C VAL A 87 2.72 9.61 -6.16
N SER A 88 2.58 8.34 -5.78
CA SER A 88 2.55 7.22 -6.73
C SER A 88 1.40 7.31 -7.72
N PHE A 89 0.25 7.86 -7.31
CA PHE A 89 -0.89 8.09 -8.19
C PHE A 89 -0.56 9.14 -9.26
N LYS A 90 0.06 10.26 -8.84
CA LYS A 90 0.55 11.29 -9.77
C LYS A 90 1.59 10.72 -10.73
N GLU A 91 2.57 9.96 -10.24
CA GLU A 91 3.58 9.29 -11.09
C GLU A 91 2.92 8.32 -12.10
N SER A 92 1.88 7.58 -11.69
CA SER A 92 1.19 6.63 -12.58
C SER A 92 0.39 7.33 -13.68
N THR A 93 -0.25 8.46 -13.38
CA THR A 93 -1.05 9.21 -14.37
C THR A 93 -0.18 9.87 -15.43
N GLN A 94 1.02 10.32 -15.08
CA GLN A 94 2.02 10.85 -16.03
C GLN A 94 2.62 9.79 -16.97
N ILE A 95 2.43 8.49 -16.70
CA ILE A 95 2.87 7.42 -17.59
C ILE A 95 1.81 7.12 -18.65
N VAL A 96 0.54 7.37 -18.34
CA VAL A 96 -0.61 7.04 -19.19
C VAL A 96 -1.03 8.22 -20.09
N PHE A 97 -0.80 9.47 -19.64
CA PHE A 97 -1.03 10.71 -20.38
C PHE A 97 0.29 11.35 -20.79
#